data_AF-A0A5Q4ZSW0-F1
#
_entry.id   AF-A0A5Q4ZSW0-F1
#
_cell.length_a   1.000
_cell.length_b   1.000
_cell.length_c   1.000
_cell.angle_alpha   90.00
_cell.angle_beta   90.00
_cell.angle_gamma   90.00
#
_symmetry.space_group_name_H-M   'P 1'
#
loop_
_entity.id
_entity.type
_entity.pdbx_description
1 polymer ?
#
loop_
_entity_poly.entity_id
_entity_poly.type
_entity_poly.pdbx_seq_one_letter_code
_entity_poly.pdbx_strand_id
1 'polypeptide(L)'
;MHLELEELQGKLLRLASEANLELKLEVEEYELEPAQDDIHDELKSTYPKAAIAMGFHNEYLQRFFVLNYIENEIFEFIEMSRNNIFISSATQADDGEWDLDKNDEKPGEYW
;
A
#
# COMPACT_ATOMS: atom_id res chain seq x y z
N MET A 1 -0.03 2.45 20.67
CA MET A 1 1.32 2.74 20.13
C MET A 1 1.10 3.40 18.78
N HIS A 2 1.77 4.50 18.45
CA HIS A 2 1.65 5.16 17.14
C HIS A 2 2.98 4.94 16.42
N LEU A 3 2.96 4.25 15.28
CA LEU A 3 4.14 4.17 14.42
C LEU A 3 4.26 5.49 13.66
N GLU A 4 5.49 5.99 13.52
CA GLU A 4 5.75 7.19 12.74
C GLU A 4 5.56 6.87 11.24
N LEU A 5 5.07 7.86 10.48
CA LEU A 5 4.75 7.68 9.05
C LEU A 5 5.96 7.20 8.24
N GLU A 6 7.16 7.68 8.56
CA GLU A 6 8.41 7.26 7.93
C GLU A 6 8.71 5.77 8.16
N GLU A 7 8.42 5.27 9.36
CA GLU A 7 8.59 3.86 9.69
C GLU A 7 7.59 2.99 8.91
N LEU A 8 6.34 3.44 8.79
CA LEU A 8 5.32 2.77 7.97
C LEU A 8 5.68 2.76 6.48
N GLN A 9 6.27 3.83 5.97
CA GLN A 9 6.74 3.90 4.58
C GLN A 9 7.87 2.90 4.34
N GLY A 10 8.83 2.80 5.26
CA GLY A 10 9.90 1.80 5.19
C GLY A 10 9.36 0.36 5.23
N LYS A 11 8.37 0.09 6.09
CA LYS A 11 7.69 -1.21 6.17
C LYS A 11 6.94 -1.54 4.88
N LEU A 12 6.21 -0.58 4.30
CA LEU A 12 5.50 -0.73 3.03
C LEU A 12 6.46 -1.07 1.88
N LEU A 13 7.60 -0.38 1.79
CA LEU A 13 8.64 -0.67 0.79
C LEU A 13 9.17 -2.09 0.88
N ARG A 14 9.51 -2.52 2.08
CA ARG A 14 10.06 -3.84 2.32
C ARG A 14 9.04 -4.93 1.99
N LEU A 15 7.81 -4.80 2.50
CA LEU A 15 6.70 -5.72 2.22
C LEU A 15 6.49 -5.87 0.72
N ALA A 16 6.44 -4.75 0.00
CA ALA A 16 6.18 -4.78 -1.44
C ALA A 16 7.35 -5.38 -2.23
N SER A 17 8.59 -5.10 -1.85
CA SER A 17 9.77 -5.75 -2.43
C SER A 17 9.75 -7.27 -2.22
N GLU A 18 9.38 -7.74 -1.03
CA GLU A 18 9.28 -9.18 -0.71
C GLU A 18 8.14 -9.84 -1.51
N ALA A 19 7.06 -9.10 -1.77
CA ALA A 19 5.95 -9.53 -2.64
C ALA A 19 6.24 -9.39 -4.15
N ASN A 20 7.50 -9.10 -4.54
CA ASN A 20 7.92 -8.89 -5.94
C ASN A 20 7.16 -7.76 -6.66
N LEU A 21 6.85 -6.70 -5.92
CA LEU A 21 6.21 -5.47 -6.41
C LEU A 21 7.28 -4.39 -6.56
N GLU A 22 7.29 -3.69 -7.70
CA GLU A 22 8.21 -2.59 -7.93
C GLU A 22 7.55 -1.28 -7.44
N LEU A 23 7.81 -0.90 -6.19
CA LEU A 23 7.42 0.40 -5.66
C LEU A 23 8.44 1.46 -6.01
N LYS A 24 7.99 2.56 -6.62
CA LYS A 24 8.79 3.78 -6.81
C LYS A 24 8.32 4.81 -5.80
N LEU A 25 8.87 4.76 -4.60
CA LEU A 25 8.64 5.80 -3.58
C LEU A 25 9.67 6.91 -3.73
N GLU A 26 9.38 7.85 -4.61
CA GLU A 26 9.82 9.24 -4.46
C GLU A 26 8.66 10.12 -4.91
N VAL A 27 7.95 10.72 -3.93
CA VAL A 27 6.81 11.62 -4.16
C VAL A 27 7.24 12.93 -4.86
N GLU A 28 8.53 13.12 -5.15
CA GLU A 28 9.04 14.24 -5.96
C GLU A 28 9.41 13.87 -7.41
N GLU A 29 9.39 12.59 -7.82
CA GLU A 29 9.83 12.18 -9.17
C GLU A 29 8.73 11.61 -10.08
N TYR A 30 7.49 11.45 -9.59
CA TYR A 30 6.36 11.07 -10.43
C TYR A 30 5.26 12.14 -10.40
N GLU A 31 5.10 12.83 -11.53
CA GLU A 31 3.91 13.66 -11.77
C GLU A 31 2.71 12.70 -11.91
N LEU A 32 1.88 12.63 -10.86
CA LEU A 32 0.65 11.85 -10.89
C LEU A 32 -0.25 12.40 -12.00
N GLU A 33 -0.86 11.51 -12.79
CA GLU A 33 -1.97 11.92 -13.66
C GLU A 33 -3.11 12.47 -12.78
N PRO A 34 -3.94 13.41 -13.26
CA PRO A 34 -5.00 14.01 -12.45
C PRO A 34 -5.93 13.00 -11.76
N ALA A 35 -6.29 11.91 -12.45
CA ALA A 35 -7.12 10.85 -11.88
C ALA A 35 -6.41 10.03 -10.79
N GLN A 36 -5.08 10.00 -10.78
CA GLN A 36 -4.29 9.34 -9.74
C GLN A 36 -4.15 10.24 -8.52
N ASP A 37 -4.09 11.55 -8.71
CA ASP A 37 -4.05 12.55 -7.63
C ASP A 37 -5.35 12.52 -6.80
N ASP A 38 -6.50 12.51 -7.49
CA ASP A 38 -7.83 12.40 -6.84
C ASP A 38 -7.93 11.15 -5.95
N ILE A 39 -7.44 9.99 -6.44
CA ILE A 39 -7.45 8.73 -5.69
C ILE A 39 -6.50 8.79 -4.50
N HIS A 40 -5.31 9.35 -4.70
CA HIS A 40 -4.32 9.48 -3.63
C HIS A 40 -4.83 10.37 -2.48
N ASP A 41 -5.53 11.46 -2.81
CA ASP A 41 -6.18 12.34 -1.83
C ASP A 41 -7.32 11.63 -1.09
N GLU A 42 -8.12 10.83 -1.80
CA GLU A 42 -9.17 10.01 -1.17
C GLU A 42 -8.59 8.94 -0.23
N LEU A 43 -7.52 8.27 -0.64
CA LEU A 43 -6.79 7.31 0.18
C LEU A 43 -6.21 7.98 1.43
N LYS A 44 -5.62 9.18 1.29
CA LYS A 44 -5.14 9.97 2.44
C LYS A 44 -6.27 10.41 3.37
N SER A 45 -7.43 10.76 2.83
CA SER A 45 -8.61 11.13 3.63
C SER A 45 -9.15 9.93 4.42
N THR A 46 -9.20 8.76 3.78
CA THR A 46 -9.69 7.51 4.37
C THR A 46 -8.72 6.91 5.38
N TYR A 47 -7.42 6.93 5.06
CA TYR A 47 -6.35 6.36 5.86
C TYR A 47 -5.29 7.43 6.20
N PRO A 48 -5.61 8.43 7.04
CA PRO A 48 -4.76 9.61 7.28
C PRO A 48 -3.44 9.32 7.99
N LYS A 49 -3.24 8.08 8.45
CA LYS A 49 -2.05 7.61 9.15
C LYS A 49 -1.35 6.46 8.44
N ALA A 50 -1.85 6.05 7.27
CA ALA A 50 -1.24 4.97 6.52
C ALA A 50 -0.10 5.48 5.66
N ALA A 51 0.87 4.60 5.40
CA ALA A 51 1.80 4.81 4.30
C ALA A 51 1.08 4.50 2.99
N ILE A 52 1.18 5.41 2.02
CA ILE A 52 0.58 5.26 0.69
C ILE A 52 1.69 5.43 -0.34
N ALA A 53 1.77 4.51 -1.30
CA ALA A 53 2.73 4.53 -2.38
C ALA A 53 2.06 4.18 -3.71
N MET A 54 2.57 4.72 -4.81
CA MET A 54 2.29 4.18 -6.14
C MET A 54 3.44 3.27 -6.58
N GLY A 55 3.10 2.18 -7.24
CA GLY A 55 4.10 1.32 -7.87
C GLY A 55 3.52 0.52 -9.03
N PHE A 56 4.31 -0.41 -9.52
CA PHE A 56 3.95 -1.32 -10.59
C PHE A 56 3.86 -2.75 -10.07
N HIS A 57 2.74 -3.40 -10.37
CA HIS A 57 2.55 -4.83 -10.19
C HIS A 57 2.78 -5.50 -11.56
N ASN A 58 3.70 -6.47 -11.64
CA ASN A 58 4.08 -7.17 -12.87
C ASN A 58 4.45 -6.24 -14.04
N GLU A 59 5.31 -5.24 -13.79
CA GLU A 59 5.92 -4.31 -14.78
C GLU A 59 4.96 -3.38 -15.56
N TYR A 60 3.66 -3.64 -15.57
CA TYR A 60 2.71 -2.96 -16.46
C TYR A 60 1.46 -2.42 -15.77
N LEU A 61 1.17 -2.85 -14.54
CA LEU A 61 -0.05 -2.44 -13.83
C LEU A 61 0.28 -1.47 -12.71
N GLN A 62 0.00 -0.19 -12.94
CA GLN A 62 0.05 0.82 -11.90
C GLN A 62 -0.99 0.52 -10.82
N ARG A 63 -0.56 0.52 -9.56
CA ARG A 63 -1.40 0.32 -8.38
C ARG A 63 -1.00 1.28 -7.28
N PHE A 64 -1.98 1.65 -6.47
CA PHE A 64 -1.72 2.23 -5.16
C PHE A 64 -1.56 1.11 -4.13
N PHE A 65 -0.63 1.32 -3.21
CA PHE A 65 -0.34 0.41 -2.13
C PHE A 65 -0.47 1.19 -0.83
N VAL A 66 -1.29 0.67 0.08
CA VAL A 66 -1.55 1.28 1.38
C VAL A 66 -1.12 0.30 2.46
N LEU A 67 -0.34 0.78 3.43
CA LEU A 67 -0.04 0.05 4.65
C LEU A 67 -0.57 0.83 5.85
N ASN A 68 -1.64 0.31 6.44
CA ASN A 68 -2.28 0.90 7.60
C ASN A 68 -2.02 0.05 8.84
N TYR A 69 -1.55 0.65 9.93
CA TYR A 69 -1.37 -0.06 11.19
C TYR A 69 -2.71 -0.28 11.89
N ILE A 70 -3.01 -1.52 12.27
CA ILE A 70 -4.22 -1.87 13.02
C ILE A 70 -3.86 -1.94 14.52
N GLU A 71 -3.37 -3.10 14.98
CA GLU A 71 -2.98 -3.39 16.35
C GLU A 71 -2.06 -4.61 16.42
N ASN A 72 -1.32 -4.81 17.52
CA ASN A 72 -0.51 -6.01 17.77
C ASN A 72 0.44 -6.40 16.62
N GLU A 73 1.06 -5.41 15.96
CA GLU A 73 1.96 -5.63 14.80
C GLU A 73 1.27 -6.23 13.57
N ILE A 74 -0.07 -6.16 13.55
CA ILE A 74 -0.90 -6.47 12.40
C ILE A 74 -1.13 -5.19 11.60
N PHE A 75 -0.92 -5.29 10.30
CA PHE A 75 -1.10 -4.23 9.33
C PHE A 75 -2.17 -4.65 8.32
N GLU A 76 -2.95 -3.67 7.87
CA GLU A 76 -3.80 -3.82 6.69
C GLU A 76 -2.97 -3.40 5.48
N PHE A 77 -2.74 -4.34 4.57
CA PHE A 77 -2.10 -4.10 3.29
C PHE A 77 -3.16 -4.05 2.20
N ILE A 78 -3.25 -2.92 1.49
CA ILE A 78 -4.24 -2.70 0.45
C ILE A 78 -3.52 -2.47 -0.87
N GLU A 79 -3.79 -3.31 -1.86
CA GLU A 79 -3.44 -3.06 -3.25
C GLU A 79 -4.66 -2.56 -4.01
N MET A 80 -4.60 -1.35 -4.54
CA MET A 80 -5.67 -0.77 -5.31
C MET A 80 -5.25 -0.62 -6.76
N SER A 81 -6.00 -1.28 -7.63
CA SER A 81 -5.99 -1.05 -9.06
C SER A 81 -7.27 -0.32 -9.47
N ARG A 82 -7.31 0.13 -10.71
CA ARG A 82 -8.48 0.79 -11.31
C ARG A 82 -9.79 -0.01 -11.16
N ASN A 83 -9.71 -1.34 -11.26
CA ASN A 83 -10.90 -2.19 -11.29
C ASN A 83 -11.11 -3.02 -10.02
N ASN A 84 -10.08 -3.19 -9.19
CA ASN A 84 -10.09 -4.11 -8.05
C ASN A 84 -9.28 -3.55 -6.89
N ILE A 85 -9.78 -3.79 -5.69
CA ILE A 85 -9.10 -3.55 -4.42
C ILE A 85 -8.83 -4.91 -3.79
N PHE A 86 -7.58 -5.18 -3.47
CA PHE A 86 -7.14 -6.36 -2.74
C PHE A 86 -6.75 -5.92 -1.34
N ILE A 87 -7.30 -6.58 -0.32
CA ILE A 87 -7.01 -6.29 1.09
C ILE A 87 -6.44 -7.56 1.71
N SER A 88 -5.26 -7.44 2.28
CA SER A 88 -4.53 -8.52 2.95
C SER A 88 -4.19 -8.10 4.37
N SER A 89 -4.14 -9.07 5.28
CA SER A 89 -3.52 -8.87 6.59
C SER A 89 -2.03 -9.11 6.46
N ALA A 90 -1.21 -8.14 6.82
CA ALA A 90 0.25 -8.24 6.83
C ALA A 90 0.75 -8.31 8.28
N THR A 91 1.52 -9.35 8.60
CA THR A 91 2.17 -9.50 9.92
C THR A 91 3.66 -9.61 9.71
N GLN A 92 4.44 -8.90 10.53
CA GLN A 92 5.90 -9.02 10.51
C GLN A 92 6.34 -10.05 11.57
N ALA A 93 7.01 -11.11 11.14
CA ALA A 93 7.57 -12.11 12.05
C ALA A 93 8.82 -11.58 12.78
N ASP A 94 9.25 -12.29 13.82
CA ASP A 94 10.41 -11.91 14.65
C ASP A 94 11.75 -11.88 13.88
N ASP A 95 11.85 -12.62 12.78
CA ASP A 95 12.99 -12.60 11.85
C ASP A 95 12.92 -11.45 10.83
N GLY A 96 11.83 -10.69 10.86
CA GLY A 96 11.54 -9.57 9.99
C GLY A 96 10.94 -9.93 8.64
N GLU A 97 10.67 -11.22 8.36
CA GLU A 97 9.92 -11.65 7.18
C GLU A 97 8.43 -11.25 7.32
N TRP A 98 7.79 -11.00 6.18
CA TRP A 98 6.38 -10.62 6.14
C TRP A 98 5.49 -11.77 5.69
N ASP A 99 4.49 -12.07 6.51
CA ASP A 99 3.41 -12.97 6.17
C ASP A 99 2.19 -12.17 5.71
N LEU A 100 1.74 -12.45 4.48
CA LEU A 100 0.52 -11.91 3.90
C LEU A 100 -0.59 -12.96 3.93
N ASP A 101 -1.52 -12.76 4.85
CA ASP A 101 -2.68 -13.64 5.01
C ASP A 101 -3.91 -13.06 4.30
N LYS A 102 -4.57 -13.94 3.53
CA LYS A 102 -5.93 -13.80 2.99
C LYS A 102 -6.17 -12.50 2.20
N ASN A 103 -6.24 -12.63 0.88
CA ASN A 103 -6.67 -11.53 0.01
C ASN A 103 -8.20 -11.53 -0.10
N ASP A 104 -8.86 -10.56 0.54
CA ASP A 104 -10.22 -10.21 0.19
C ASP A 104 -10.18 -9.33 -1.07
N GLU A 105 -10.88 -9.73 -2.12
CA GLU A 105 -11.01 -8.97 -3.36
C GLU A 105 -12.36 -8.25 -3.39
N LYS A 106 -12.32 -6.93 -3.61
CA LYS A 106 -13.50 -6.09 -3.81
C LYS A 106 -13.43 -5.45 -5.19
N PRO A 107 -14.57 -5.22 -5.86
CA PRO A 107 -14.60 -4.37 -7.04
C PRO A 107 -14.07 -2.99 -6.64
N GLY A 108 -13.08 -2.51 -7.38
CA GLY A 108 -12.66 -1.12 -7.32
C GLY A 108 -13.61 -0.31 -8.20
N GLU A 109 -14.33 0.65 -7.61
CA GLU A 109 -15.14 1.61 -8.35
C GLU A 109 -14.34 2.87 -8.66
N TYR A 110 -13.05 2.74 -8.98
CA TYR A 110 -12.18 3.90 -9.23
C TYR A 110 -11.77 3.94 -10.69
N TRP A 111 -12.74 4.37 -11.51
CA TRP A 111 -12.66 5.41 -12.57
C TRP A 111 -13.92 6.27 -12.51
#